data_AF-A0A1Z4QU67-F1
#
_entry.id   AF-A0A1Z4QU67-F1
#
_cell.length_a   1.000
_cell.length_b   1.000
_cell.length_c   1.000
_cell.angle_alpha   90.00
_cell.angle_beta   90.00
_cell.angle_gamma   90.00
#
_symmetry.space_group_name_H-M   'P 1'
#
loop_
_entity.id
_entity.type
_entity.pdbx_description
1 polymer ?
#
loop_
_entity_poly.entity_id
_entity_poly.type
_entity_poly.pdbx_seq_one_letter_code
_entity_poly.pdbx_strand_id
1 'polypeptide(L)'
;MSKRSTNTNQLLSIKECRELLNIQSRDTINEYLKTLDLFGLKHLTWDELRRVLELQIYLGLRHGYNSKDMFRKLSQEKITETFTEYGIDISIKMERIKQKYAKNLIHKYSVQQKGVIVVGLLKKMNC
;
A
#
# COMPACT_ATOMS: atom_id res chain seq x y z
N MET A 1 -8.79 -26.00 -19.82
CA MET A 1 -8.65 -25.71 -18.38
C MET A 1 -7.75 -24.49 -18.19
N SER A 2 -8.30 -23.36 -17.73
CA SER A 2 -7.59 -22.38 -16.88
C SER A 2 -8.57 -21.29 -16.47
N LYS A 3 -9.22 -21.48 -15.32
CA LYS A 3 -9.85 -20.39 -14.59
C LYS A 3 -8.74 -19.63 -13.86
N ARG A 4 -8.22 -18.54 -14.43
CA ARG A 4 -7.51 -17.52 -13.66
C ARG A 4 -8.52 -16.43 -13.29
N SER A 5 -9.21 -16.67 -12.18
CA SER A 5 -9.82 -15.58 -11.41
C SER A 5 -8.71 -14.91 -10.60
N THR A 6 -8.60 -13.58 -10.60
CA THR A 6 -8.17 -12.79 -9.42
C THR A 6 -8.26 -11.28 -9.66
N ASN A 7 -9.32 -10.65 -9.12
CA ASN A 7 -9.39 -9.28 -8.59
C ASN A 7 -8.30 -8.25 -9.00
N THR A 8 -8.37 -7.67 -10.21
CA THR A 8 -7.48 -6.56 -10.63
C THR A 8 -8.03 -5.16 -10.31
N ASN A 9 -9.30 -5.01 -9.92
CA ASN A 9 -9.93 -3.70 -9.67
C ASN A 9 -9.99 -3.30 -8.18
N GLN A 10 -9.21 -3.95 -7.31
CA GLN A 10 -9.21 -3.56 -5.90
C GLN A 10 -8.44 -2.26 -5.71
N LEU A 11 -9.20 -1.18 -5.53
CA LEU A 11 -8.71 0.16 -5.25
C LEU A 11 -8.43 0.33 -3.76
N LEU A 12 -7.26 0.84 -3.42
CA LEU A 12 -6.81 1.12 -2.06
C LEU A 12 -6.94 2.61 -1.80
N SER A 13 -7.59 3.01 -0.71
CA SER A 13 -7.62 4.43 -0.32
C SER A 13 -6.22 4.93 0.03
N ILE A 14 -5.94 6.22 -0.16
CA ILE A 14 -4.64 6.82 0.24
C ILE A 14 -4.31 6.54 1.71
N LYS A 15 -5.34 6.51 2.57
CA LYS A 15 -5.19 6.17 3.99
C LYS A 15 -4.67 4.73 4.17
N GLU A 16 -5.26 3.77 3.47
CA GLU A 16 -4.83 2.38 3.51
C GLU A 16 -3.41 2.22 2.95
N CYS A 17 -3.09 2.87 1.83
CA CYS A 17 -1.73 2.88 1.28
C CYS A 17 -0.70 3.36 2.31
N ARG A 18 -1.01 4.47 3.00
CA ARG A 18 -0.17 5.04 4.06
C ARG A 18 0.07 4.06 5.21
N GLU A 19 -0.99 3.41 5.69
CA GLU A 19 -0.94 2.42 6.78
C GLU A 19 -0.18 1.14 6.36
N LEU A 20 -0.38 0.69 5.12
CA LEU A 20 0.28 -0.47 4.56
C LEU A 20 1.79 -0.27 4.47
N LEU A 21 2.21 0.88 3.95
CA LEU A 21 3.62 1.29 3.79
C LEU A 21 4.27 1.83 5.06
N ASN A 22 3.52 1.90 6.16
CA ASN A 22 3.98 2.42 7.45
C ASN A 22 4.51 3.87 7.35
N ILE A 23 3.87 4.70 6.52
CA ILE A 23 4.21 6.11 6.38
C ILE A 23 3.48 6.89 7.49
N GLN A 24 4.24 7.54 8.36
CA GLN A 24 3.66 8.16 9.55
C GLN A 24 2.80 9.40 9.22
N SER A 25 3.32 10.32 8.42
CA SER A 25 2.64 11.59 8.13
C SER A 25 1.83 11.54 6.84
N ARG A 26 0.77 12.34 6.79
CA ARG A 26 0.01 12.57 5.56
C ARG A 26 0.84 13.34 4.52
N ASP A 27 1.71 14.24 4.99
CA ASP A 27 2.52 15.06 4.11
C ASP A 27 3.57 14.23 3.37
N THR A 28 4.19 13.25 4.03
CA THR A 28 5.16 12.36 3.37
C THR A 28 4.51 11.57 2.24
N ILE A 29 3.33 10.97 2.44
CA ILE A 29 2.65 10.26 1.35
C ILE A 29 2.22 11.23 0.24
N ASN A 30 1.72 12.42 0.58
CA ASN A 30 1.36 13.43 -0.42
C ASN A 30 2.56 13.83 -1.29
N GLU A 31 3.74 14.01 -0.70
CA GLU A 31 4.97 14.32 -1.41
C GLU A 31 5.40 13.18 -2.34
N TYR A 32 5.24 11.93 -1.92
CA TYR A 32 5.49 10.77 -2.79
C TYR A 32 4.50 10.73 -3.96
N LEU A 33 3.22 10.99 -3.70
CA LEU A 33 2.20 11.04 -4.76
C LEU A 33 2.46 12.15 -5.76
N LYS A 34 2.87 13.34 -5.32
CA LYS A 34 3.28 14.42 -6.23
C LYS A 34 4.48 14.03 -7.08
N THR A 35 5.46 13.35 -6.50
CA THR A 35 6.67 12.89 -7.21
C THR A 35 6.33 11.91 -8.33
N LEU A 36 5.30 11.09 -8.13
CA LEU A 36 4.88 10.04 -9.05
C LEU A 36 3.76 10.48 -10.00
N ASP A 37 3.36 11.75 -9.96
CA ASP A 37 2.23 12.32 -10.71
C ASP A 37 0.88 11.63 -10.39
N LEU A 38 0.72 11.19 -9.14
CA LEU A 38 -0.48 10.52 -8.59
C LEU A 38 -1.25 11.41 -7.59
N PHE A 39 -0.84 12.66 -7.42
CA PHE A 39 -1.47 13.56 -6.44
C PHE A 39 -2.91 13.92 -6.85
N GLY A 40 -3.81 13.99 -5.87
CA GLY A 40 -5.23 14.24 -6.08
C GLY A 40 -6.07 12.97 -6.29
N LEU A 41 -5.45 11.82 -6.54
CA LEU A 41 -6.15 10.54 -6.56
C LEU A 41 -6.68 10.18 -5.17
N LYS A 42 -7.94 9.72 -5.11
CA LYS A 42 -8.55 9.24 -3.87
C LYS A 42 -8.15 7.80 -3.54
N HIS A 43 -7.85 7.02 -4.58
CA HIS A 43 -7.49 5.62 -4.49
C HIS A 43 -6.35 5.29 -5.44
N LEU A 44 -5.58 4.25 -5.09
CA LEU A 44 -4.51 3.69 -5.88
C LEU A 44 -4.76 2.22 -6.18
N THR A 45 -4.29 1.79 -7.34
CA THR A 45 -4.10 0.39 -7.70
C THR A 45 -2.90 -0.21 -6.97
N TRP A 46 -2.75 -1.54 -7.05
CA TRP A 46 -1.57 -2.22 -6.51
C TRP A 46 -0.27 -1.83 -7.19
N ASP A 47 -0.31 -1.50 -8.48
CA ASP A 47 0.86 -1.08 -9.25
C ASP A 47 1.28 0.34 -8.90
N GLU A 48 0.31 1.24 -8.68
CA GLU A 48 0.59 2.58 -8.15
C GLU A 48 1.17 2.50 -6.73
N LEU A 49 0.62 1.65 -5.86
CA LEU A 49 1.19 1.41 -4.53
C LEU A 49 2.63 0.87 -4.62
N ARG A 50 2.91 -0.03 -5.57
CA ARG A 50 4.26 -0.53 -5.83
C ARG A 50 5.22 0.62 -6.15
N ARG A 51 4.82 1.57 -7.00
CA ARG A 51 5.65 2.75 -7.31
C ARG A 51 5.91 3.61 -6.07
N VAL A 52 4.93 3.77 -5.18
CA VAL A 52 5.13 4.46 -3.89
C VAL A 52 6.13 3.72 -3.00
N LEU A 53 6.05 2.39 -2.94
CA LEU A 53 7.00 1.56 -2.20
C LEU A 53 8.43 1.68 -2.77
N GLU A 54 8.57 1.61 -4.09
CA GLU A 54 9.86 1.75 -4.78
C GLU A 54 10.49 3.11 -4.47
N LEU A 55 9.73 4.21 -4.55
CA LEU A 55 10.20 5.54 -4.17
C LEU A 55 10.63 5.59 -2.69
N GLN A 56 9.80 5.07 -1.78
CA GLN A 56 10.12 5.05 -0.34
C GLN A 56 11.44 4.29 -0.06
N ILE A 57 11.63 3.13 -0.69
CA ILE A 57 12.85 2.34 -0.54
C ILE A 57 14.04 3.09 -1.12
N TYR A 58 13.90 3.61 -2.34
CA TYR A 58 14.97 4.34 -3.01
C TYR A 58 15.49 5.50 -2.16
N LEU A 59 14.60 6.32 -1.60
CA LEU A 59 14.99 7.42 -0.70
C LEU A 59 15.68 6.91 0.58
N GLY A 60 15.35 5.70 1.04
CA GLY A 60 15.96 5.06 2.20
C GLY A 60 17.30 4.36 1.93
N LEU A 61 17.66 4.07 0.67
CA LEU A 61 18.89 3.34 0.34
C LEU A 61 20.17 4.11 0.68
N ARG A 62 20.19 5.42 0.40
CA ARG A 62 21.28 6.33 0.73
C ARG A 62 20.72 7.66 1.20
N HIS A 63 20.48 7.74 2.51
CA HIS A 63 19.90 8.92 3.14
C HIS A 63 20.76 10.17 2.85
N GLY A 64 20.13 11.23 2.36
CA GLY A 64 20.79 12.49 1.99
C GLY A 64 21.45 12.51 0.61
N TYR A 65 21.57 11.38 -0.09
CA TYR A 65 22.06 11.32 -1.46
C TYR A 65 20.91 11.10 -2.46
N ASN A 66 20.09 10.06 -2.22
CA ASN A 66 18.96 9.76 -3.09
C ASN A 66 17.85 10.80 -2.91
N SER A 67 17.38 11.37 -4.01
CA SER A 67 16.33 12.39 -4.01
C SER A 67 15.13 12.01 -4.88
N LYS A 68 14.00 12.68 -4.63
CA LYS A 68 12.76 12.53 -5.42
C LYS A 68 13.02 12.87 -6.90
N ASP A 69 13.82 13.90 -7.17
CA ASP A 69 14.15 14.31 -8.54
C ASP A 69 15.07 13.32 -9.25
N MET A 70 16.00 12.70 -8.52
CA MET A 70 16.81 11.61 -9.08
C MET A 70 15.91 10.43 -9.46
N PHE A 71 15.01 10.02 -8.57
CA PHE A 71 14.08 8.92 -8.83
C PHE A 71 13.24 9.16 -10.09
N ARG A 72 12.69 10.36 -10.29
CA ARG A 72 11.88 10.70 -11.48
C ARG A 72 12.62 10.59 -12.80
N LYS A 73 13.96 10.71 -12.78
CA LYS A 73 14.82 10.63 -13.96
C LYS A 73 15.25 9.20 -14.29
N LEU A 74 15.04 8.25 -13.38
CA LEU A 74 15.42 6.86 -13.60
C LEU A 74 14.39 6.13 -14.46
N SER A 75 14.88 5.28 -15.36
CA SER A 75 14.05 4.28 -16.02
C SER A 75 13.67 3.17 -15.03
N GLN A 76 12.60 2.43 -15.32
CA GLN A 76 12.21 1.28 -14.50
C GLN A 76 13.30 0.20 -14.44
N GLU A 77 14.04 0.02 -15.55
CA GLU A 77 15.19 -0.87 -15.60
C GLU A 77 16.26 -0.41 -14.61
N LYS A 78 16.60 0.88 -14.58
CA LYS A 78 17.62 1.38 -13.65
C LYS A 78 17.20 1.31 -12.19
N ILE A 79 15.91 1.53 -11.91
CA ILE A 79 15.34 1.30 -10.57
C ILE A 79 15.50 -0.17 -10.16
N THR A 80 15.21 -1.09 -11.07
CA THR A 80 15.32 -2.53 -10.83
C THR A 80 16.77 -2.94 -10.57
N GLU A 81 17.71 -2.49 -11.41
CA GLU A 81 19.14 -2.69 -11.20
C GLU A 81 19.59 -2.17 -9.84
N THR A 82 19.20 -0.95 -9.48
CA THR A 82 19.54 -0.34 -8.18
C THR A 82 19.03 -1.21 -7.03
N PHE A 83 17.83 -1.77 -7.11
CA PHE A 83 17.34 -2.66 -6.05
C PHE A 83 18.07 -4.01 -6.04
N THR A 84 18.39 -4.57 -7.20
CA THR A 84 19.19 -5.80 -7.29
C THR A 84 20.58 -5.63 -6.69
N GLU A 85 21.27 -4.52 -6.96
CA GLU A 85 22.59 -4.19 -6.39
C GLU A 85 22.56 -4.15 -4.85
N TYR A 86 21.44 -3.72 -4.27
CA TYR A 86 21.24 -3.65 -2.82
C TYR A 86 20.57 -4.92 -2.23
N GLY A 87 20.38 -5.98 -3.03
CA GLY A 87 19.75 -7.22 -2.60
C GLY A 87 18.27 -7.06 -2.20
N ILE A 88 17.58 -6.06 -2.76
CA ILE A 88 16.18 -5.77 -2.46
C ILE A 88 15.27 -6.42 -3.49
N ASP A 89 14.42 -7.34 -3.02
CA ASP A 89 13.32 -7.88 -3.82
C ASP A 89 12.00 -7.13 -3.54
N ILE A 90 11.57 -6.33 -4.52
CA ILE A 90 10.31 -5.58 -4.46
C ILE A 90 9.09 -6.51 -4.47
N SER A 91 9.16 -7.63 -5.19
CA SER A 91 8.06 -8.59 -5.28
C SER A 91 7.77 -9.19 -3.91
N ILE A 92 8.80 -9.63 -3.18
CA ILE A 92 8.66 -10.17 -1.81
C ILE A 92 8.08 -9.10 -0.87
N LYS A 93 8.54 -7.85 -0.97
CA LYS A 93 7.99 -6.75 -0.15
C LYS A 93 6.51 -6.49 -0.47
N MET A 94 6.13 -6.52 -1.74
CA MET A 94 4.73 -6.37 -2.17
C MET A 94 3.85 -7.52 -1.69
N GLU A 95 4.34 -8.76 -1.72
CA GLU A 95 3.61 -9.91 -1.18
C GLU A 95 3.34 -9.75 0.32
N ARG A 96 4.34 -9.33 1.10
CA ARG A 96 4.15 -9.04 2.54
C ARG A 96 3.10 -7.96 2.79
N ILE A 97 3.06 -6.92 1.95
CA ILE A 97 2.05 -5.86 2.04
C ILE A 97 0.65 -6.42 1.72
N LYS A 98 0.51 -7.22 0.66
CA LYS A 98 -0.76 -7.88 0.30
C LYS A 98 -1.25 -8.80 1.41
N GLN A 99 -0.35 -9.56 2.04
CA GLN A 99 -0.67 -10.40 3.19
C GLN A 99 -1.13 -9.57 4.40
N LYS A 100 -0.45 -8.45 4.70
CA LYS A 100 -0.87 -7.51 5.76
C LYS A 100 -2.27 -6.96 5.49
N TYR A 101 -2.54 -6.55 4.26
CA TYR A 101 -3.86 -6.07 3.84
C TYR A 101 -4.95 -7.14 4.01
N ALA A 102 -4.71 -8.37 3.54
CA ALA A 102 -5.65 -9.48 3.69
C ALA A 102 -5.96 -9.78 5.17
N LYS A 103 -4.96 -9.79 6.04
CA LYS A 103 -5.14 -9.95 7.49
C LYS A 103 -6.00 -8.83 8.10
N ASN A 104 -5.79 -7.58 7.68
CA ASN A 104 -6.58 -6.43 8.14
C ASN A 104 -8.04 -6.53 7.70
N LEU A 105 -8.32 -7.02 6.49
CA LEU A 105 -9.69 -7.26 6.03
C LEU A 105 -10.40 -8.28 6.90
N ILE A 106 -9.76 -9.43 7.17
CA ILE A 106 -10.32 -10.49 8.02
C ILE A 106 -10.67 -9.94 9.42
N HIS A 107 -9.79 -9.11 10.00
CA HIS A 107 -10.07 -8.47 11.29
C HIS A 107 -11.27 -7.52 11.23
N LYS A 108 -11.37 -6.67 10.19
CA LYS A 108 -12.54 -5.78 10.02
C LYS A 108 -13.85 -6.55 9.95
N TYR A 109 -13.89 -7.64 9.16
CA TYR A 109 -15.08 -8.48 9.05
C TYR A 109 -15.43 -9.22 10.35
N SER A 110 -14.43 -9.72 11.07
CA SER A 110 -14.62 -10.38 12.37
C SER A 110 -15.19 -9.41 13.43
N VAL A 111 -14.69 -8.18 13.47
CA VAL A 111 -15.16 -7.15 14.43
C VAL A 111 -16.58 -6.68 14.08
N GLN A 112 -16.92 -6.52 12.79
CA GLN A 112 -18.27 -6.13 12.37
C GLN A 112 -19.32 -7.17 12.75
N GLN A 113 -19.02 -8.47 12.65
CA GLN A 113 -19.95 -9.52 13.09
C GLN A 113 -20.22 -9.47 14.59
N LYS A 114 -19.20 -9.17 15.42
CA LYS A 114 -19.38 -9.02 16.87
C LYS A 114 -20.23 -7.80 17.23
N GLY A 115 -20.07 -6.68 16.53
CA GLY A 115 -20.86 -5.46 16.76
C GLY A 115 -22.35 -5.65 16.46
N VAL A 116 -22.69 -6.37 15.38
CA VAL A 116 -24.09 -6.65 15.01
C VAL A 116 -24.78 -7.54 16.04
N ILE A 117 -24.06 -8.53 16.59
CA ILE A 117 -24.61 -9.42 17.62
C ILE A 117 -24.92 -8.66 18.92
N VAL A 118 -24.02 -7.76 19.35
CA VAL A 118 -24.21 -6.97 20.57
C VAL A 118 -25.39 -6.00 20.45
N VAL A 119 -25.53 -5.31 19.32
CA VAL A 119 -26.68 -4.41 19.07
C VAL A 119 -27.99 -5.20 18.94
N GLY A 120 -27.95 -6.38 18.32
CA GLY A 120 -29.11 -7.27 18.22
C GLY A 120 -29.58 -7.84 19.56
N LEU A 121 -28.66 -8.16 20.47
CA LEU A 121 -28.97 -8.63 21.82
C LEU A 121 -29.52 -7.50 22.71
N LEU A 122 -28.94 -6.31 22.66
CA LEU A 122 -29.42 -5.15 23.44
C LEU A 122 -30.84 -4.72 23.03
N LYS A 123 -31.21 -4.85 21.75
CA LYS A 123 -32.59 -4.61 21.29
C LYS A 123 -33.60 -5.65 21.79
N LYS A 124 -33.19 -6.88 22.07
CA LYS A 124 -34.08 -7.95 22.57
C LYS A 124 -34.31 -7.91 24.08
N MET A 125 -33.48 -7.20 24.84
CA MET A 125 -33.62 -7.09 26.30
C MET A 125 -34.44 -5.88 26.76
N ASN A 126 -34.79 -4.97 25.85
CA ASN A 126 -35.64 -3.79 26.10
C ASN A 126 -37.06 -3.93 25.47
N CYS A 127 -37.52 -5.16 25.25
CA CYS A 127 -38.89 -5.47 24.87
C CYS A 127 -39.52 -6.39 25.91
#